data_AF-A0AAD6EMZ9-F1
#
_entry.id   AF-A0AAD6EMZ9-F1
#
_cell.length_a   1.000
_cell.length_b   1.000
_cell.length_c   1.000
_cell.angle_alpha   90.00
_cell.angle_beta   90.00
_cell.angle_gamma   90.00
#
_symmetry.space_group_name_H-M   'P 1'
#
loop_
_entity.id
_entity.type
_entity.pdbx_description
1 polymer ?
#
loop_
_entity_poly.entity_id
_entity_poly.type
_entity_poly.pdbx_seq_one_letter_code
_entity_poly.pdbx_strand_id
1 'polypeptide(L)'
;MPEEVERVWKACGVRPDLNQSISVMLAWAKLGKIELAEQLFDKMSKQYKKLPQICYNSLLCIYVEKKMLDKAKDLVKHMSDDRFKIGVEALHMLVKFYVEEGDVAKADSMLQIWVRKNHKMQFMQIKPRYDTYIHLLEAYAKKGDYHNAEKMFYLTRQMGYSVRFKMYELLLRTYANARRRHMGLEID
;
A
#
# COMPACT_ATOMS: atom_id res chain seq x y z
N MET A 1 22.98 -13.13 -5.24
CA MET A 1 21.49 -13.22 -5.25
C MET A 1 20.87 -12.49 -6.46
N PRO A 2 21.12 -11.19 -6.75
CA PRO A 2 20.60 -10.55 -7.98
C PRO A 2 21.22 -11.06 -9.27
N GLU A 3 22.53 -11.34 -9.25
CA GLU A 3 23.27 -11.94 -10.37
C GLU A 3 22.73 -13.32 -10.77
N GLU A 4 22.18 -14.06 -9.79
CA GLU A 4 21.53 -15.35 -10.04
C GLU A 4 20.21 -15.18 -10.82
N VAL A 5 19.41 -14.17 -10.49
CA VAL A 5 18.19 -13.86 -11.23
C VAL A 5 18.51 -13.47 -12.67
N GLU A 6 19.57 -12.67 -12.87
CA GLU A 6 20.03 -12.30 -14.22
C GLU A 6 20.58 -13.51 -14.99
N ARG A 7 21.34 -14.38 -14.34
CA ARG A 7 21.84 -15.63 -14.93
C ARG A 7 20.70 -16.54 -15.38
N VAL A 8 19.71 -16.76 -14.51
CA VAL A 8 18.52 -17.56 -14.83
C VAL A 8 17.72 -16.93 -15.96
N TRP A 9 17.53 -15.60 -15.93
CA TRP A 9 16.83 -14.88 -16.99
C TRP A 9 17.52 -15.01 -18.35
N LYS A 10 18.85 -14.90 -18.41
CA LYS A 10 19.63 -15.13 -19.64
C LYS A 10 19.51 -16.58 -20.14
N ALA A 11 19.34 -17.54 -19.23
CA ALA A 11 19.12 -18.94 -19.57
C ALA A 11 17.70 -19.25 -20.08
N CYS A 12 16.70 -18.40 -19.81
CA CYS A 12 15.31 -18.57 -20.27
C CYS A 12 15.11 -18.45 -21.80
N GLY A 13 16.18 -18.32 -22.58
CA GLY A 13 16.15 -18.24 -24.04
C GLY A 13 15.71 -16.88 -24.58
N VAL A 14 15.63 -16.76 -25.90
CA VAL A 14 15.48 -15.46 -26.61
C VAL A 14 14.07 -14.86 -26.47
N ARG A 15 13.06 -15.68 -26.15
CA ARG A 15 11.66 -15.24 -26.06
C ARG A 15 10.93 -15.90 -24.89
N PRO A 16 11.20 -15.47 -23.65
CA PRO A 16 10.49 -15.96 -22.49
C PRO A 16 9.00 -15.65 -22.61
N ASP A 17 8.17 -16.54 -22.06
CA ASP A 17 6.72 -16.31 -21.99
C ASP A 17 6.37 -15.24 -20.94
N LEU A 18 5.08 -14.89 -20.88
CA LEU A 18 4.60 -13.86 -19.96
C LEU A 18 4.84 -14.26 -18.50
N ASN A 19 4.65 -15.53 -18.13
CA ASN A 19 4.76 -15.98 -16.75
C ASN A 19 6.22 -15.98 -16.27
N GLN A 20 7.14 -16.38 -17.13
CA GLN A 20 8.59 -16.30 -16.89
C GLN A 20 9.02 -14.84 -16.70
N SER A 21 8.55 -13.95 -17.58
CA SER A 21 8.85 -12.51 -17.52
C SER A 21 8.30 -11.87 -16.23
N ILE A 22 7.07 -12.20 -15.85
CA ILE A 22 6.47 -11.74 -14.59
C ILE A 22 7.31 -12.21 -13.39
N SER A 23 7.69 -13.49 -13.36
CA SER A 23 8.44 -14.05 -12.24
C SER A 23 9.77 -13.33 -12.01
N VAL A 24 10.50 -13.03 -13.10
CA VAL A 24 11.75 -12.27 -13.03
C VAL A 24 11.53 -10.82 -12.60
N MET A 25 10.51 -10.16 -13.14
CA MET A 25 10.15 -8.79 -12.75
C MET A 25 9.83 -8.71 -11.25
N LEU A 26 9.04 -9.65 -10.72
CA LEU A 26 8.71 -9.73 -9.30
C LEU A 26 9.96 -10.00 -8.43
N ALA A 27 10.87 -10.84 -8.90
CA ALA A 27 12.14 -11.10 -8.21
C ALA A 27 13.02 -9.84 -8.16
N TRP A 28 13.18 -9.12 -9.27
CA TRP A 28 13.93 -7.86 -9.31
C TRP A 28 13.32 -6.78 -8.43
N ALA A 29 11.98 -6.64 -8.46
CA ALA A 29 11.29 -5.72 -7.56
C ALA A 29 11.57 -6.07 -6.10
N LYS A 30 11.45 -7.33 -5.69
CA LYS A 30 11.78 -7.76 -4.31
C LYS A 30 13.25 -7.53 -3.93
N LEU A 31 14.17 -7.63 -4.89
CA LEU A 31 15.60 -7.40 -4.68
C LEU A 31 16.00 -5.92 -4.75
N GLY A 32 15.06 -5.00 -4.94
CA GLY A 32 15.37 -3.58 -5.03
C GLY A 32 15.96 -3.14 -6.37
N LYS A 33 15.94 -4.00 -7.40
CA LYS A 33 16.45 -3.70 -8.75
C LYS A 33 15.34 -3.04 -9.58
N ILE A 34 15.01 -1.82 -9.21
CA ILE A 34 13.84 -1.07 -9.70
C ILE A 34 13.94 -0.87 -11.21
N GLU A 35 15.10 -0.42 -11.70
CA GLU A 35 15.30 -0.09 -13.11
C GLU A 35 15.13 -1.33 -14.00
N LEU A 36 15.63 -2.50 -13.55
CA LEU A 36 15.46 -3.77 -14.27
C LEU A 36 13.99 -4.22 -14.27
N ALA A 37 13.29 -4.07 -13.14
CA ALA A 37 11.88 -4.39 -13.04
C ALA A 37 11.03 -3.48 -13.95
N GLU A 38 11.33 -2.17 -13.99
CA GLU A 38 10.67 -1.18 -14.85
C GLU A 38 10.91 -1.49 -16.33
N GLN A 39 12.15 -1.73 -16.74
CA GLN A 39 12.48 -2.06 -18.14
C GLN A 39 11.73 -3.30 -18.61
N LEU A 40 11.66 -4.34 -17.77
CA LEU A 40 10.92 -5.56 -18.12
C LEU A 40 9.41 -5.33 -18.12
N PHE A 41 8.90 -4.55 -17.17
CA PHE A 41 7.49 -4.15 -17.15
C PHE A 41 7.09 -3.39 -18.42
N ASP A 42 7.90 -2.44 -18.88
CA ASP A 42 7.66 -1.68 -20.10
C ASP A 42 7.70 -2.56 -21.34
N LYS A 43 8.69 -3.47 -21.41
CA LYS A 43 8.79 -4.46 -22.50
C LYS A 43 7.53 -5.33 -22.54
N MET A 44 7.10 -5.85 -21.38
CA MET A 44 5.89 -6.65 -21.28
C MET A 44 4.65 -5.84 -21.67
N SER A 45 4.54 -4.57 -21.26
CA SER A 45 3.39 -3.70 -21.57
C SER A 45 3.27 -3.39 -23.06
N LYS A 46 4.40 -3.34 -23.79
CA LYS A 46 4.40 -3.18 -25.27
C LYS A 46 4.05 -4.47 -25.99
N GLN A 47 4.40 -5.63 -25.43
CA GLN A 47 4.20 -6.94 -26.05
C GLN A 47 2.81 -7.51 -25.80
N TYR A 48 2.22 -7.23 -24.63
CA TYR A 48 0.97 -7.83 -24.18
C TYR A 48 -0.09 -6.76 -23.96
N LYS A 49 -1.31 -6.99 -24.48
CA LYS A 49 -2.44 -6.05 -24.38
C LYS A 49 -2.80 -5.67 -22.94
N LYS A 50 -2.62 -6.58 -21.98
CA LYS A 50 -2.91 -6.35 -20.56
C LYS A 50 -2.01 -7.21 -19.69
N LEU A 51 -1.34 -6.58 -18.74
CA LEU A 51 -0.55 -7.27 -17.73
C LEU A 51 -1.40 -7.66 -16.52
N PRO A 52 -1.09 -8.78 -15.85
CA PRO A 52 -1.72 -9.15 -14.60
C PRO A 52 -1.49 -8.11 -13.51
N GLN A 53 -2.48 -7.92 -12.64
CA GLN A 53 -2.45 -6.90 -11.59
C GLN A 53 -1.27 -7.04 -10.61
N ILE A 54 -0.76 -8.27 -10.43
CA ILE A 54 0.41 -8.51 -9.57
C ILE A 54 1.64 -7.70 -10.02
N CYS A 55 1.76 -7.38 -11.31
CA CYS A 55 2.87 -6.59 -11.82
C CYS A 55 2.84 -5.17 -11.28
N TYR A 56 1.67 -4.52 -11.39
CA TYR A 56 1.42 -3.18 -10.88
C TYR A 56 1.54 -3.13 -9.37
N ASN A 57 0.94 -4.09 -8.66
CA ASN A 57 1.03 -4.15 -7.20
C ASN A 57 2.48 -4.27 -6.73
N SER A 58 3.32 -5.02 -7.45
CA SER A 58 4.74 -5.16 -7.13
C SER A 58 5.52 -3.87 -7.32
N LEU A 59 5.28 -3.14 -8.42
CA LEU A 59 5.90 -1.83 -8.66
C LEU A 59 5.42 -0.78 -7.65
N LEU A 60 4.12 -0.73 -7.37
CA LEU A 60 3.56 0.15 -6.35
C LEU A 60 4.21 -0.09 -4.99
N CYS A 61 4.37 -1.37 -4.63
CA CYS A 61 5.00 -1.75 -3.36
C CYS A 61 6.40 -1.14 -3.25
N ILE A 62 7.27 -1.41 -4.24
CA ILE A 62 8.65 -0.91 -4.17
C ILE A 62 8.73 0.62 -4.26
N TYR A 63 7.90 1.27 -5.08
CA TYR A 63 7.92 2.74 -5.16
C TYR A 63 7.58 3.38 -3.81
N VAL A 64 6.55 2.91 -3.13
CA VAL A 64 6.17 3.43 -1.81
C VAL A 64 7.22 3.08 -0.76
N GLU A 65 7.74 1.84 -0.74
CA GLU A 65 8.80 1.45 0.19
C GLU A 65 10.11 2.25 0.01
N LYS A 66 10.41 2.66 -1.21
CA LYS A 66 11.59 3.46 -1.57
C LYS A 66 11.31 4.95 -1.63
N LYS A 67 10.12 5.40 -1.19
CA LYS A 67 9.69 6.81 -1.20
C LYS A 67 9.77 7.49 -2.58
N MET A 68 9.59 6.72 -3.65
CA MET A 68 9.50 7.21 -5.02
C MET A 68 8.06 7.63 -5.32
N LEU A 69 7.57 8.64 -4.59
CA LEU A 69 6.15 9.00 -4.56
C LEU A 69 5.60 9.47 -5.91
N ASP A 70 6.41 10.16 -6.73
CA ASP A 70 5.99 10.58 -8.08
C ASP A 70 5.68 9.37 -8.98
N LYS A 71 6.58 8.37 -9.00
CA LYS A 71 6.35 7.13 -9.76
C LYS A 71 5.16 6.34 -9.20
N ALA A 72 5.00 6.31 -7.88
CA ALA A 72 3.84 5.69 -7.25
C ALA A 72 2.54 6.38 -7.69
N LYS A 73 2.52 7.71 -7.72
CA LYS A 73 1.36 8.52 -8.12
C LYS A 73 0.93 8.23 -9.56
N ASP A 74 1.88 8.19 -10.49
CA ASP A 74 1.61 7.87 -11.89
C ASP A 74 1.04 6.45 -12.04
N LEU A 75 1.62 5.49 -11.32
CA LEU A 75 1.14 4.11 -11.33
C LEU A 75 -0.26 3.98 -10.73
N VAL A 76 -0.54 4.67 -9.62
CA VAL A 76 -1.87 4.68 -8.98
C VAL A 76 -2.93 5.28 -9.90
N LYS A 77 -2.60 6.34 -10.65
CA LYS A 77 -3.48 6.90 -11.66
C LYS A 77 -3.81 5.85 -12.74
N HIS A 78 -2.79 5.20 -13.30
CA HIS A 78 -2.98 4.15 -14.30
C HIS A 78 -3.84 2.99 -13.78
N MET A 79 -3.58 2.52 -12.55
CA MET A 79 -4.40 1.46 -11.92
C MET A 79 -5.86 1.87 -11.72
N SER A 80 -6.13 3.16 -11.51
CA SER A 80 -7.48 3.71 -11.34
C SER A 80 -8.22 3.77 -12.67
N ASP A 81 -7.55 4.23 -13.73
CA ASP A 81 -8.09 4.33 -15.09
C ASP A 81 -8.48 2.93 -15.62
N ASP A 82 -7.67 1.92 -15.30
CA ASP A 82 -7.91 0.52 -15.67
C ASP A 82 -8.90 -0.22 -14.74
N ARG A 83 -9.44 0.46 -13.72
CA ARG A 83 -10.40 -0.06 -12.74
C ARG A 83 -9.95 -1.37 -12.09
N PHE A 84 -8.70 -1.45 -11.67
CA PHE A 84 -8.18 -2.67 -11.04
C PHE A 84 -8.89 -3.02 -9.73
N LYS A 85 -9.10 -4.33 -9.52
CA LYS A 85 -9.69 -4.84 -8.28
C LYS A 85 -8.66 -4.79 -7.16
N ILE A 86 -8.76 -3.83 -6.27
CA ILE A 86 -7.80 -3.65 -5.18
C ILE A 86 -7.83 -4.85 -4.23
N GLY A 87 -6.73 -5.59 -4.16
CA GLY A 87 -6.49 -6.64 -3.17
C GLY A 87 -5.95 -6.08 -1.85
N VAL A 88 -5.76 -6.94 -0.84
CA VAL A 88 -5.29 -6.53 0.50
C VAL A 88 -3.94 -5.83 0.46
N GLU A 89 -2.96 -6.36 -0.27
CA GLU A 89 -1.63 -5.73 -0.36
C GLU A 89 -1.67 -4.40 -1.10
N ALA A 90 -2.40 -4.34 -2.22
CA ALA A 90 -2.58 -3.08 -2.96
C ALA A 90 -3.25 -2.01 -2.09
N LEU A 91 -4.27 -2.39 -1.31
CA LEU A 91 -4.92 -1.47 -0.36
C LEU A 91 -3.92 -0.95 0.68
N HIS A 92 -3.12 -1.82 1.27
CA HIS A 92 -2.12 -1.41 2.25
C HIS A 92 -1.14 -0.39 1.67
N MET A 93 -0.61 -0.64 0.47
CA MET A 93 0.32 0.27 -0.20
C MET A 93 -0.33 1.58 -0.60
N LEU A 94 -1.59 1.57 -1.06
CA LEU A 94 -2.34 2.79 -1.38
C LEU A 94 -2.59 3.65 -0.14
N VAL A 95 -2.97 3.04 0.99
CA VAL A 95 -3.15 3.78 2.25
C VAL A 95 -1.83 4.39 2.71
N LYS A 96 -0.75 3.61 2.70
CA LYS A 96 0.59 4.12 3.05
C LYS A 96 1.01 5.28 2.14
N PHE A 97 0.87 5.13 0.83
CA PHE A 97 1.14 6.16 -0.17
C PHE A 97 0.38 7.46 0.12
N TYR A 98 -0.94 7.41 0.28
CA TYR A 98 -1.74 8.63 0.50
C TYR A 98 -1.46 9.28 1.87
N VAL A 99 -1.11 8.50 2.89
CA VAL A 99 -0.64 9.04 4.18
C VAL A 99 0.70 9.77 4.01
N GLU A 100 1.63 9.21 3.23
CA GLU A 100 2.94 9.83 2.95
C GLU A 100 2.82 11.10 2.10
N GLU A 101 1.88 11.15 1.16
CA GLU A 101 1.51 12.36 0.40
C GLU A 101 0.72 13.40 1.23
N GLY A 102 0.35 13.06 2.47
CA GLY A 102 -0.44 13.93 3.36
C GLY A 102 -1.94 13.94 3.12
N ASP A 103 -2.43 13.25 2.07
CA ASP A 103 -3.85 13.07 1.75
C ASP A 103 -4.49 11.94 2.57
N VAL A 104 -4.51 12.17 3.89
CA VAL A 104 -5.09 11.24 4.88
C VAL A 104 -6.57 10.97 4.61
N ALA A 105 -7.31 11.96 4.09
CA ALA A 105 -8.73 11.81 3.76
C ALA A 105 -8.94 10.78 2.65
N LYS A 106 -8.11 10.81 1.60
CA LYS A 106 -8.17 9.81 0.54
C LYS A 106 -7.70 8.44 1.02
N ALA A 107 -6.67 8.38 1.87
CA ALA A 107 -6.25 7.14 2.52
C ALA A 107 -7.41 6.47 3.30
N ASP A 108 -8.15 7.25 4.11
CA ASP A 108 -9.31 6.75 4.85
C ASP A 108 -10.42 6.27 3.92
N SER A 109 -10.77 7.08 2.93
CA SER A 109 -11.80 6.75 1.94
C SER A 109 -11.52 5.42 1.24
N MET A 110 -10.28 5.17 0.85
CA MET A 110 -9.87 3.92 0.21
C MET A 110 -10.10 2.70 1.11
N LEU A 111 -9.72 2.80 2.39
CA LEU A 111 -9.97 1.75 3.38
C LEU A 111 -11.48 1.51 3.57
N GLN A 112 -12.26 2.58 3.75
CA GLN A 112 -13.71 2.50 3.97
C GLN A 112 -14.44 1.88 2.78
N ILE A 113 -14.11 2.31 1.56
CA ILE A 113 -14.69 1.77 0.32
C ILE A 113 -14.34 0.28 0.19
N TRP A 114 -13.09 -0.09 0.46
CA TRP A 114 -12.66 -1.49 0.38
C TRP A 114 -13.42 -2.35 1.40
N VAL A 115 -13.51 -1.92 2.66
CA VAL A 115 -14.22 -2.65 3.72
C VAL A 115 -15.70 -2.84 3.37
N ARG A 116 -16.37 -1.79 2.85
CA ARG A 116 -17.78 -1.88 2.42
C ARG A 116 -17.97 -2.84 1.25
N LYS A 117 -17.14 -2.73 0.20
CA LYS A 117 -17.23 -3.57 -1.00
C LYS A 117 -16.90 -5.03 -0.71
N ASN A 118 -16.04 -5.31 0.25
CA ASN A 118 -15.55 -6.65 0.57
C ASN A 118 -16.07 -7.17 1.92
N HIS A 119 -17.17 -6.63 2.46
CA HIS A 119 -17.72 -7.04 3.76
C HIS A 119 -17.99 -8.56 3.84
N LYS A 120 -18.45 -9.18 2.75
CA LYS A 120 -18.66 -10.64 2.68
C LYS A 120 -17.37 -11.46 2.74
N MET A 121 -16.23 -10.87 2.36
CA MET A 121 -14.93 -11.54 2.40
C MET A 121 -14.35 -11.63 3.81
N GLN A 122 -14.92 -10.89 4.77
CA GLN A 122 -14.54 -10.98 6.18
C GLN A 122 -14.85 -12.35 6.78
N PHE A 123 -15.95 -13.00 6.34
CA PHE A 123 -16.28 -14.38 6.74
C PHE A 123 -15.24 -15.39 6.24
N MET A 124 -14.48 -15.05 5.18
CA MET A 124 -13.34 -15.83 4.67
C MET A 124 -12.01 -15.39 5.28
N GLN A 125 -12.02 -14.59 6.36
CA GLN A 125 -10.84 -14.02 7.01
C GLN A 125 -9.97 -13.13 6.09
N ILE A 126 -10.51 -12.66 4.96
CA ILE A 126 -9.83 -11.72 4.08
C ILE A 126 -10.19 -10.31 4.54
N LYS A 127 -9.23 -9.66 5.21
CA LYS A 127 -9.36 -8.33 5.80
C LYS A 127 -8.12 -7.47 5.54
N PRO A 128 -8.22 -6.14 5.59
CA PRO A 128 -7.07 -5.26 5.50
C PRO A 128 -6.05 -5.59 6.60
N ARG A 129 -4.76 -5.44 6.29
CA ARG A 129 -3.68 -5.66 7.25
C ARG A 129 -3.86 -4.77 8.48
N TYR A 130 -3.48 -5.28 9.64
CA TYR A 130 -3.43 -4.50 10.88
C TYR A 130 -2.65 -3.19 10.70
N ASP A 131 -1.51 -3.27 10.02
CA ASP A 131 -0.63 -2.12 9.81
C ASP A 131 -1.30 -1.03 8.96
N THR A 132 -2.26 -1.36 8.09
CA THR A 132 -3.04 -0.38 7.33
C THR A 132 -3.79 0.57 8.25
N TYR A 133 -4.39 0.06 9.33
CA TYR A 133 -5.08 0.88 10.33
C TYR A 133 -4.09 1.72 11.14
N ILE A 134 -2.91 1.16 11.45
CA ILE A 134 -1.86 1.88 12.19
C ILE A 134 -1.37 3.09 11.41
N HIS A 135 -1.14 2.98 10.09
CA HIS A 135 -0.68 4.12 9.28
C HIS A 135 -1.68 5.29 9.34
N LEU A 136 -2.99 5.01 9.25
CA LEU A 136 -4.03 6.04 9.41
C LEU A 136 -4.07 6.61 10.83
N LEU A 137 -3.99 5.74 11.84
CA LEU A 137 -4.00 6.16 13.25
C LEU A 137 -2.80 7.04 13.59
N GLU A 138 -1.61 6.74 13.07
CA GLU A 138 -0.43 7.59 13.19
C GLU A 138 -0.63 8.95 12.52
N ALA A 139 -1.25 8.98 11.34
CA ALA A 139 -1.56 10.22 10.63
C ALA A 139 -2.57 11.09 11.39
N TYR A 140 -3.61 10.49 11.99
CA TYR A 140 -4.58 11.19 12.83
C TYR A 140 -3.96 11.68 14.14
N ALA A 141 -3.09 10.88 14.76
CA ALA A 141 -2.36 11.27 15.97
C ALA A 141 -1.52 12.52 15.76
N LYS A 142 -0.80 12.62 14.64
CA LYS A 142 -0.03 13.82 14.26
C LYS A 142 -0.91 15.07 14.13
N LYS A 143 -2.16 14.93 13.67
CA LYS A 143 -3.09 16.06 13.49
C LYS A 143 -3.89 16.41 14.75
N GLY A 144 -3.83 15.57 15.79
CA GLY A 144 -4.73 15.66 16.95
C GLY A 144 -6.18 15.33 16.62
N ASP A 145 -6.42 14.57 15.55
CA ASP A 145 -7.77 14.22 15.09
C ASP A 145 -8.30 13.00 15.86
N TYR A 146 -8.77 13.25 17.08
CA TYR A 146 -9.23 12.19 17.98
C TYR A 146 -10.47 11.46 17.46
N HIS A 147 -11.36 12.15 16.74
CA HIS A 147 -12.57 11.54 16.20
C HIS A 147 -12.24 10.43 15.19
N ASN A 148 -11.38 10.71 14.22
CA ASN A 148 -10.99 9.70 13.24
C ASN A 148 -10.02 8.66 13.83
N ALA A 149 -9.20 9.02 14.82
CA ALA A 149 -8.37 8.07 15.54
C ALA A 149 -9.22 7.01 16.30
N GLU A 150 -10.25 7.43 17.03
CA GLU A 150 -11.21 6.54 17.71
C GLU A 150 -11.96 5.64 16.72
N LYS A 151 -12.37 6.21 15.57
CA LYS A 151 -12.97 5.44 14.47
C LYS A 151 -12.05 4.32 13.98
N MET A 152 -10.76 4.59 13.78
CA MET A 152 -9.79 3.55 13.37
C MET A 152 -9.61 2.48 14.45
N PHE A 153 -9.56 2.89 15.72
CA PHE A 153 -9.47 1.97 16.85
C PHE A 153 -10.67 1.01 16.90
N TYR A 154 -11.88 1.55 16.80
CA TYR A 154 -13.11 0.77 16.81
C TYR A 154 -13.21 -0.15 15.59
N LEU A 155 -12.91 0.36 14.40
CA LEU A 155 -12.90 -0.43 13.18
C LEU A 155 -11.93 -1.61 13.28
N THR A 156 -10.75 -1.41 13.85
CA THR A 156 -9.77 -2.51 13.99
C THR A 156 -10.30 -3.63 14.89
N ARG A 157 -11.01 -3.27 15.97
CA ARG A 157 -11.70 -4.24 16.84
C ARG A 157 -12.81 -4.98 16.12
N GLN A 158 -13.64 -4.27 15.35
CA GLN A 158 -14.71 -4.88 14.56
C GLN A 158 -14.18 -5.90 13.55
N MET A 159 -12.99 -5.67 13.01
CA MET A 159 -12.31 -6.59 12.08
C MET A 159 -11.67 -7.80 12.79
N GLY A 160 -11.92 -7.96 14.10
CA GLY A 160 -11.46 -9.10 14.90
C GLY A 160 -9.97 -9.09 15.20
N TYR A 161 -9.32 -7.92 15.19
CA TYR A 161 -7.95 -7.81 15.66
C TYR A 161 -7.91 -7.48 17.15
N SER A 162 -7.01 -8.13 17.88
CA SER A 162 -6.66 -7.73 19.24
C SER A 162 -5.96 -6.36 19.19
N VAL A 163 -6.48 -5.40 19.95
CA VAL A 163 -5.85 -4.09 20.10
C VAL A 163 -4.54 -4.28 20.85
N ARG A 164 -3.43 -3.89 20.22
CA ARG A 164 -2.10 -3.97 20.81
C ARG A 164 -1.70 -2.64 21.46
N PHE A 165 -0.71 -2.69 22.34
CA PHE A 165 -0.17 -1.53 23.07
C PHE A 165 0.01 -0.28 22.18
N LYS A 166 0.53 -0.47 20.96
CA LYS A 166 0.76 0.62 20.00
C LYS A 166 -0.49 1.46 19.69
N MET A 167 -1.68 0.85 19.61
CA MET A 167 -2.91 1.62 19.34
C MET A 167 -3.31 2.51 20.51
N TYR A 168 -3.17 2.01 21.75
CA TYR A 168 -3.43 2.81 22.95
C TYR A 168 -2.45 3.99 23.04
N GLU A 169 -1.17 3.74 22.78
CA GLU A 169 -0.14 4.78 22.73
C GLU A 169 -0.52 5.88 21.73
N LEU A 170 -0.96 5.51 20.52
CA LEU A 170 -1.35 6.46 19.49
C LEU A 170 -2.64 7.23 19.84
N LEU A 171 -3.63 6.59 20.47
CA LEU A 171 -4.82 7.30 20.95
C LEU A 171 -4.48 8.33 22.03
N LEU A 172 -3.68 7.96 23.02
CA LEU A 172 -3.23 8.88 24.08
C LEU A 172 -2.48 10.07 23.48
N ARG A 173 -1.58 9.80 22.53
CA ARG A 173 -0.87 10.85 21.78
C ARG A 173 -1.83 11.74 21.02
N THR A 174 -2.87 11.17 20.40
CA THR A 174 -3.89 11.94 19.67
C THR A 174 -4.62 12.91 20.58
N TYR A 175 -5.08 12.47 21.77
CA TYR A 175 -5.76 13.36 22.71
C TYR A 175 -4.83 14.44 23.26
N ALA A 176 -3.57 14.10 23.55
CA ALA A 176 -2.57 15.10 23.97
C ALA A 176 -2.37 16.17 22.88
N ASN A 177 -2.26 15.76 21.62
CA ASN A 177 -2.10 16.68 20.49
C ASN A 177 -3.37 17.50 20.21
N ALA A 178 -4.56 16.92 20.38
CA ALA A 178 -5.82 17.65 20.30
C ALA A 178 -5.89 18.78 21.33
N ARG A 179 -5.46 18.49 22.57
CA ARG A 179 -5.40 19.50 23.64
C ARG A 179 -4.37 20.59 23.33
N ARG A 180 -3.17 20.24 22.88
CA ARG A 180 -2.15 21.22 22.46
C ARG A 180 -2.68 22.15 21.38
N ARG A 181 -3.31 21.59 20.35
CA ARG A 181 -3.96 22.35 19.27
C ARG A 181 -5.00 23.33 19.80
N HIS A 182 -5.87 22.87 20.70
CA HIS A 182 -6.88 23.72 21.34
C HIS A 182 -6.26 24.85 22.16
N MET A 183 -5.10 24.61 22.79
CA MET A 183 -4.34 25.63 23.54
C MET A 183 -3.43 26.49 22.66
N GLY A 184 -3.43 26.31 21.34
CA GLY A 184 -2.57 27.05 20.40
C GLY A 184 -1.08 26.69 20.48
N LEU A 185 -0.75 25.54 21.09
CA LEU A 185 0.63 25.04 21.18
C LEU A 185 0.98 24.25 19.92
N GLU A 186 2.26 24.30 19.52
CA GLU A 186 2.79 23.47 18.44
C GLU A 186 2.66 21.97 18.78
N ILE A 187 2.51 21.16 17.72
CA ILE A 187 2.48 19.70 17.79
C ILE A 187 3.75 19.20 17.12
N ASP A 188 4.58 18.46 17.87
CA ASP A 188 5.76 17.75 17.35
C ASP A 188 5.39 16.52 16.49
#